data_AF-A0A4R8MGV7-F1
#
_entry.id   AF-A0A4R8MGV7-F1
#
_cell.length_a   1.000
_cell.length_b   1.000
_cell.length_c   1.000
_cell.angle_alpha   90.00
_cell.angle_beta   90.00
_cell.angle_gamma   90.00
#
_symmetry.space_group_name_H-M   'P 1'
#
loop_
_entity.id
_entity.type
_entity.pdbx_description
1 polymer ?
#
loop_
_entity_poly.entity_id
_entity_poly.type
_entity_poly.pdbx_seq_one_letter_code
_entity_poly.pdbx_strand_id
1 'polypeptide(L)'
;MRVLPFRRKAVFLVFAGILLFPGKGEPWGAIQGVAETHQYILSEAMKLAASDPAFVQKFPSAAELLNHDYVIVTALGKSGPGPDVDGASPYSWHYFNPRTGKGLAPKKVADFFNVMMHKRVRGEPQAREAAWAAHFLADMFVPYHVAGMPEEDAWQSFMGGTPVGEREAGPAELYSMKSPPPAGWGEGGDFSLALEMLFKEYPPENEDGVDWFDPWYFNGWGGATAPGIATGSHGFWEYQAWEWFRFRHIAQKGLPPQGYDPLWKNRKSELGTLFWRAQAAAAAEYTAACAGQTRQNIHAILANPDQGIQNAVRAVYTLYRASMTSLRASWREEAIAGGGYRVFCTVRNTNPREEFAGAEARLLFRKDGRWLVRETVTLPRPVPPQGAGEFFWDFRTGDSLQCIAEVAGIFRQTPDLGYVNLSFTTGGVTQEREQERTFAGRMNFSMANYPEGTRINELSLSISPFDGNVRGIASLRYIPALPGGMKPLGMELFLEGSSDSTRLSGTCRGTQENVFWTGGGSAAGRWSASLSGEQVKGSIVLERDGKTYSLPFFGNELVR
;
A
#
# COMPACT_ATOMS: atom_id res chain seq x y z
N MET A 1 20.77 74.80 30.66
CA MET A 1 21.26 75.22 29.33
C MET A 1 21.47 73.95 28.51
N ARG A 2 20.76 73.85 27.37
CA ARG A 2 20.91 72.89 26.25
C ARG A 2 20.95 71.39 26.55
N VAL A 3 19.79 70.79 26.30
CA VAL A 3 19.59 69.39 25.88
C VAL A 3 20.30 69.16 24.53
N LEU A 4 21.06 68.07 24.42
CA LEU A 4 21.52 67.46 23.17
C LEU A 4 21.36 65.93 23.25
N PRO A 5 21.20 65.22 22.12
CA PRO A 5 20.22 64.14 22.00
C PRO A 5 20.79 62.74 22.21
N PHE A 6 19.87 61.86 22.62
CA PHE A 6 20.00 60.39 22.60
C PHE A 6 20.48 59.89 21.23
N ARG A 7 21.70 59.33 21.19
CA ARG A 7 22.16 58.49 20.09
C ARG A 7 21.46 57.13 20.17
N ARG A 8 20.47 56.91 19.30
CA ARG A 8 20.02 55.56 18.88
C ARG A 8 21.13 54.89 18.07
N LYS A 9 22.01 54.09 18.68
CA LYS A 9 22.80 53.05 17.98
C LYS A 9 23.27 51.99 18.97
N ALA A 10 22.43 50.98 19.24
CA ALA A 10 22.86 49.70 19.83
C ALA A 10 21.76 48.62 19.78
N VAL A 11 21.23 48.26 18.60
CA VAL A 11 20.52 46.96 18.39
C VAL A 11 20.75 46.44 16.95
N PHE A 12 21.96 46.59 16.42
CA PHE A 12 22.31 46.05 15.08
C PHE A 12 23.64 45.30 15.17
N LEU A 13 23.69 44.30 16.05
CA LEU A 13 24.89 43.48 16.27
C LEU A 13 24.53 42.14 16.94
N VAL A 14 23.53 41.42 16.40
CA VAL A 14 23.34 39.97 16.65
C VAL A 14 22.81 39.23 15.40
N PHE A 15 22.18 39.92 14.43
CA PHE A 15 21.59 39.24 13.25
C PHE A 15 22.52 39.03 12.04
N ALA A 16 23.78 39.43 12.09
CA ALA A 16 24.71 39.33 10.95
C ALA A 16 25.74 38.18 11.07
N GLY A 17 25.63 37.33 12.09
CA GLY A 17 26.61 36.26 12.38
C GLY A 17 26.14 34.82 12.19
N ILE A 18 24.88 34.58 11.80
CA ILE A 18 24.33 33.22 11.53
C ILE A 18 24.15 32.98 10.01
N LEU A 19 24.91 33.69 9.18
CA LEU A 19 24.96 33.50 7.72
C LEU A 19 26.36 33.09 7.23
N LEU A 20 27.17 32.53 8.12
CA LEU A 20 28.48 32.00 7.77
C LEU A 20 28.33 30.51 7.42
N PHE A 21 28.51 30.27 6.12
CA PHE A 21 28.50 29.02 5.36
C PHE A 21 27.10 28.50 4.95
N PRO A 22 26.83 28.34 3.64
CA PRO A 22 25.78 27.43 3.22
C PRO A 22 26.22 26.06 3.73
N GLY A 23 25.51 25.54 4.73
CA GLY A 23 25.54 24.11 5.00
C GLY A 23 25.25 23.38 3.69
N LYS A 24 25.87 22.22 3.50
CA LYS A 24 25.65 21.32 2.36
C LYS A 24 24.18 21.40 1.93
N GLY A 25 23.91 21.70 0.65
CA GLY A 25 22.55 21.71 0.14
C GLY A 25 22.01 20.30 0.28
N GLU A 26 21.11 20.07 1.23
CA GLU A 26 20.59 18.75 1.54
C GLU A 26 19.06 18.77 1.37
N PRO A 27 18.48 17.88 0.53
CA PRO A 27 17.56 18.29 -0.54
C PRO A 27 16.08 17.98 -0.23
N TRP A 28 15.21 17.74 -1.21
CA TRP A 28 13.86 17.18 -1.16
C TRP A 28 13.97 15.69 -0.76
N GLY A 29 14.89 15.38 0.12
CA GLY A 29 15.38 14.04 0.35
C GLY A 29 14.67 13.35 1.50
N ALA A 30 15.25 12.21 1.85
CA ALA A 30 14.85 11.40 2.99
C ALA A 30 15.73 11.68 4.23
N ILE A 31 16.34 12.86 4.37
CA ILE A 31 17.35 13.12 5.40
C ILE A 31 16.69 13.43 6.74
N GLN A 32 16.89 12.51 7.69
CA GLN A 32 16.28 12.59 9.01
C GLN A 32 16.69 13.89 9.74
N GLY A 33 15.69 14.65 10.19
CA GLY A 33 15.88 15.88 10.96
C GLY A 33 16.36 17.10 10.17
N VAL A 34 16.59 16.99 8.86
CA VAL A 34 17.05 18.12 8.02
C VAL A 34 16.04 18.40 6.92
N ALA A 35 15.76 17.40 6.08
CA ALA A 35 14.81 17.52 5.00
C ALA A 35 14.02 16.23 4.86
N GLU A 36 12.80 16.26 5.38
CA GLU A 36 12.00 15.06 5.66
C GLU A 36 10.84 14.90 4.68
N THR A 37 11.06 15.27 3.42
CA THR A 37 9.96 15.38 2.47
C THR A 37 9.36 14.02 2.13
N HIS A 38 10.20 13.00 1.93
CA HIS A 38 9.75 11.62 1.75
C HIS A 38 8.98 11.10 2.96
N GLN A 39 9.45 11.40 4.18
CA GLN A 39 8.76 11.01 5.41
C GLN A 39 7.40 11.69 5.55
N TYR A 40 7.29 12.96 5.16
CA TYR A 40 6.02 13.66 5.08
C TYR A 40 5.07 12.98 4.08
N ILE A 41 5.55 12.69 2.87
CA ILE A 41 4.77 12.04 1.80
C ILE A 41 4.21 10.70 2.28
N LEU A 42 5.05 9.83 2.84
CA LEU A 42 4.64 8.54 3.40
C LEU A 42 3.60 8.70 4.51
N SER A 43 3.83 9.64 5.43
CA SER A 43 2.95 9.87 6.57
C SER A 43 1.56 10.33 6.14
N GLU A 44 1.47 11.29 5.22
CA GLU A 44 0.19 11.78 4.72
C GLU A 44 -0.53 10.77 3.83
N ALA A 45 0.20 10.03 2.99
CA ALA A 45 -0.38 8.96 2.18
C ALA A 45 -1.01 7.89 3.06
N MET A 46 -0.38 7.55 4.20
CA MET A 46 -0.93 6.62 5.16
C MET A 46 -2.12 7.15 5.94
N LYS A 47 -2.22 8.48 6.16
CA LYS A 47 -3.45 9.09 6.72
C LYS A 47 -4.63 8.95 5.76
N LEU A 48 -4.39 9.16 4.46
CA LEU A 48 -5.41 8.90 3.43
C LEU A 48 -5.79 7.41 3.40
N ALA A 49 -4.80 6.51 3.39
CA ALA A 49 -5.01 5.07 3.40
C ALA A 49 -5.82 4.58 4.63
N ALA A 50 -5.56 5.12 5.82
CA ALA A 50 -6.28 4.76 7.05
C ALA A 50 -7.78 5.08 7.00
N SER A 51 -8.20 6.00 6.13
CA SER A 51 -9.62 6.35 5.92
C SER A 51 -10.31 5.50 4.83
N ASP A 52 -9.55 4.71 4.07
CA ASP A 52 -10.05 3.93 2.94
C ASP A 52 -10.51 2.52 3.38
N PRO A 53 -11.76 2.10 3.11
CA PRO A 53 -12.30 0.82 3.55
C PRO A 53 -11.53 -0.42 3.04
N ALA A 54 -10.73 -0.31 1.98
CA ALA A 54 -9.93 -1.42 1.50
C ALA A 54 -8.77 -1.77 2.45
N PHE A 55 -8.30 -0.80 3.24
CA PHE A 55 -7.21 -0.94 4.22
C PHE A 55 -7.63 -1.57 5.55
N VAL A 56 -8.82 -2.18 5.62
CA VAL A 56 -9.16 -3.13 6.70
C VAL A 56 -8.21 -4.34 6.67
N GLN A 57 -7.62 -4.65 5.52
CA GLN A 57 -6.58 -5.67 5.39
C GLN A 57 -5.23 -5.14 5.93
N LYS A 58 -4.40 -6.03 6.48
CA LYS A 58 -3.08 -5.66 7.00
C LYS A 58 -2.20 -5.05 5.89
N PHE A 59 -1.74 -3.83 6.12
CA PHE A 59 -0.75 -3.11 5.34
C PHE A 59 0.30 -2.52 6.31
N PRO A 60 1.56 -2.25 5.90
CA PRO A 60 2.52 -1.61 6.78
C PRO A 60 2.00 -0.29 7.35
N SER A 61 2.27 -0.04 8.62
CA SER A 61 1.98 1.24 9.27
C SER A 61 2.94 2.32 8.78
N ALA A 62 2.57 3.59 8.96
CA ALA A 62 3.46 4.71 8.65
C ALA A 62 4.83 4.55 9.33
N ALA A 63 4.88 4.20 10.62
CA ALA A 63 6.13 4.01 11.35
C ALA A 63 7.02 2.90 10.74
N GLU A 64 6.42 1.79 10.30
CA GLU A 64 7.16 0.71 9.63
C GLU A 64 7.73 1.16 8.27
N LEU A 65 6.98 1.96 7.50
CA LEU A 65 7.46 2.50 6.23
C LEU A 65 8.61 3.49 6.43
N LEU A 66 8.45 4.42 7.38
CA LEU A 66 9.46 5.44 7.69
C LEU A 66 10.79 4.83 8.12
N ASN A 67 10.78 3.67 8.78
CA ASN A 67 12.00 2.95 9.16
C ASN A 67 12.81 2.39 7.97
N HIS A 68 12.30 2.52 6.74
CA HIS A 68 12.96 2.05 5.52
C HIS A 68 13.19 3.14 4.47
N ASP A 69 12.83 4.38 4.78
CA ASP A 69 12.96 5.51 3.88
C ASP A 69 13.52 6.70 4.66
N TYR A 70 14.79 6.59 5.08
CA TYR A 70 15.55 7.71 5.63
C TYR A 70 17.05 7.56 5.40
N VAL A 71 17.74 8.71 5.42
CA VAL A 71 19.19 8.86 5.37
C VAL A 71 19.65 9.69 6.56
N ILE A 72 20.77 9.30 7.15
CA ILE A 72 21.52 10.06 8.14
C ILE A 72 22.82 10.51 7.49
N VAL A 73 23.00 11.82 7.40
CA VAL A 73 24.23 12.43 6.87
C VAL A 73 25.17 12.73 8.03
N THR A 74 26.40 12.21 7.97
CA THR A 74 27.45 12.48 8.96
C THR A 74 28.71 13.00 8.27
N ALA A 75 29.72 13.40 9.06
CA ALA A 75 31.04 13.73 8.52
C ALA A 75 31.72 12.54 7.81
N LEU A 76 31.27 11.31 8.08
CA LEU A 76 31.81 10.07 7.51
C LEU A 76 31.05 9.57 6.27
N GLY A 77 30.00 10.29 5.83
CA GLY A 77 29.16 9.91 4.68
C GLY A 77 27.69 9.74 5.04
N LYS A 78 26.92 9.19 4.08
CA LYS A 78 25.50 8.86 4.23
C LYS A 78 25.33 7.45 4.80
N SER A 79 24.32 7.26 5.66
CA SER A 79 23.99 5.97 6.27
C SER A 79 22.48 5.85 6.47
N GLY A 80 21.96 4.64 6.67
CA GLY A 80 20.53 4.41 6.90
C GLY A 80 19.95 3.31 6.01
N PRO A 81 18.63 3.08 6.08
CA PRO A 81 17.94 2.04 5.33
C PRO A 81 17.25 2.55 4.04
N GLY A 82 17.29 3.85 3.78
CA GLY A 82 16.70 4.48 2.60
C GLY A 82 17.46 4.18 1.30
N PRO A 83 16.81 4.32 0.13
CA PRO A 83 17.42 4.06 -1.17
C PRO A 83 18.48 5.10 -1.56
N ASP A 84 18.41 6.32 -1.01
CA ASP A 84 19.34 7.45 -1.21
C ASP A 84 20.71 7.29 -0.51
N VAL A 85 20.90 6.21 0.26
CA VAL A 85 22.19 5.92 0.88
C VAL A 85 23.17 5.47 -0.20
N ASP A 86 24.42 5.96 -0.14
CA ASP A 86 25.46 5.60 -1.11
C ASP A 86 25.58 4.06 -1.22
N GLY A 87 25.46 3.54 -2.45
CA GLY A 87 25.50 2.11 -2.76
C GLY A 87 24.22 1.31 -2.42
N ALA A 88 23.18 1.91 -1.85
CA ALA A 88 21.92 1.21 -1.55
C ALA A 88 21.07 0.98 -2.80
N SER A 89 21.09 1.94 -3.75
CA SER A 89 20.50 1.77 -5.08
C SER A 89 21.27 2.57 -6.15
N PRO A 90 21.31 2.08 -7.41
CA PRO A 90 21.85 2.84 -8.53
C PRO A 90 21.08 4.14 -8.78
N TYR A 91 21.78 5.17 -9.23
CA TYR A 91 21.20 6.50 -9.48
C TYR A 91 20.02 6.43 -10.44
N SER A 92 20.15 5.68 -11.54
CA SER A 92 19.08 5.52 -12.54
C SER A 92 17.74 5.01 -11.99
N TRP A 93 17.69 4.47 -10.77
CA TRP A 93 16.44 4.06 -10.11
C TRP A 93 15.62 5.24 -9.61
N HIS A 94 16.25 6.39 -9.40
CA HIS A 94 15.63 7.65 -8.98
C HIS A 94 15.20 8.54 -10.14
N TYR A 95 15.64 8.25 -11.36
CA TYR A 95 15.39 9.08 -12.53
C TYR A 95 14.54 8.38 -13.59
N PHE A 96 13.75 9.18 -14.30
CA PHE A 96 13.15 8.79 -15.58
C PHE A 96 12.86 10.01 -16.44
N ASN A 97 13.54 10.09 -17.58
CA ASN A 97 13.30 11.14 -18.56
C ASN A 97 12.20 10.70 -19.54
N PRO A 98 10.97 11.24 -19.45
CA PRO A 98 9.86 10.83 -20.31
C PRO A 98 10.03 11.28 -21.78
N ARG A 99 10.98 12.17 -22.09
CA ARG A 99 11.27 12.61 -23.47
C ARG A 99 12.18 11.66 -24.21
N THR A 100 13.01 10.90 -23.49
CA THR A 100 13.91 9.88 -24.05
C THR A 100 13.43 8.47 -23.76
N GLY A 101 12.56 8.28 -22.76
CA GLY A 101 12.12 6.98 -22.28
C GLY A 101 13.20 6.22 -21.49
N LYS A 102 14.24 6.92 -21.05
CA LYS A 102 15.40 6.36 -20.32
C LYS A 102 15.28 6.63 -18.82
N GLY A 103 15.94 5.81 -18.02
CA GLY A 103 15.86 5.78 -16.56
C GLY A 103 15.00 4.63 -16.07
N LEU A 104 15.23 4.17 -14.84
CA LEU A 104 14.68 2.91 -14.32
C LEU A 104 13.59 3.10 -13.27
N ALA A 105 13.28 4.32 -12.82
CA ALA A 105 12.27 4.56 -11.78
C ALA A 105 10.93 3.85 -12.04
N PRO A 106 10.27 3.96 -13.22
CA PRO A 106 9.07 3.19 -13.55
C PRO A 106 9.20 1.68 -13.35
N LYS A 107 10.31 1.10 -13.83
CA LYS A 107 10.58 -0.33 -13.69
C LYS A 107 10.76 -0.70 -12.21
N LYS A 108 11.43 0.14 -11.43
CA LYS A 108 11.72 -0.13 -10.03
C LYS A 108 10.50 -0.02 -9.13
N VAL A 109 9.62 0.94 -9.37
CA VAL A 109 8.30 0.97 -8.71
C VAL A 109 7.55 -0.33 -8.96
N ALA A 110 7.53 -0.85 -10.18
CA ALA A 110 6.89 -2.13 -10.51
C ALA A 110 7.59 -3.34 -9.89
N ASP A 111 8.93 -3.39 -9.88
CA ASP A 111 9.71 -4.45 -9.25
C ASP A 111 9.42 -4.51 -7.75
N PHE A 112 9.47 -3.38 -7.04
CA PHE A 112 9.17 -3.32 -5.61
C PHE A 112 7.69 -3.59 -5.30
N PHE A 113 6.75 -3.13 -6.15
CA PHE A 113 5.35 -3.52 -6.03
C PHE A 113 5.16 -5.04 -6.15
N ASN A 114 5.84 -5.68 -7.10
CA ASN A 114 5.82 -7.13 -7.28
C ASN A 114 6.36 -7.87 -6.04
N VAL A 115 7.51 -7.46 -5.52
CA VAL A 115 8.11 -8.10 -4.33
C VAL A 115 7.23 -7.87 -3.10
N MET A 116 6.68 -6.66 -2.92
CA MET A 116 5.72 -6.36 -1.85
C MET A 116 4.52 -7.31 -1.89
N MET A 117 3.90 -7.50 -3.05
CA MET A 117 2.74 -8.38 -3.20
C MET A 117 3.11 -9.85 -2.95
N HIS A 118 4.27 -10.28 -3.44
CA HIS A 118 4.77 -11.62 -3.22
C HIS A 118 5.06 -11.92 -1.74
N LYS A 119 5.66 -10.97 -1.01
CA LYS A 119 5.86 -11.07 0.44
C LYS A 119 4.54 -11.10 1.19
N ARG A 120 3.59 -10.24 0.80
CA ARG A 120 2.26 -10.17 1.41
C ARG A 120 1.50 -11.49 1.32
N VAL A 121 1.50 -12.17 0.16
CA VAL A 121 0.79 -13.46 0.02
C VAL A 121 1.41 -14.57 0.88
N ARG A 122 2.68 -14.42 1.27
CA ARG A 122 3.39 -15.32 2.19
C ARG A 122 3.31 -14.91 3.66
N GLY A 123 2.72 -13.75 3.95
CA GLY A 123 2.68 -13.17 5.30
C GLY A 123 4.03 -12.62 5.78
N GLU A 124 4.97 -12.36 4.87
CA GLU A 124 6.28 -11.78 5.18
C GLU A 124 6.21 -10.25 5.34
N PRO A 125 7.13 -9.62 6.10
CA PRO A 125 7.20 -8.15 6.21
C PRO A 125 7.53 -7.48 4.88
N GLN A 126 6.68 -6.55 4.47
CA GLN A 126 6.67 -5.88 3.17
C GLN A 126 6.91 -4.36 3.24
N ALA A 127 7.26 -3.85 4.42
CA ALA A 127 7.38 -2.40 4.67
C ALA A 127 8.49 -1.76 3.83
N ARG A 128 9.66 -2.40 3.72
CA ARG A 128 10.76 -1.91 2.89
C ARG A 128 10.34 -1.75 1.44
N GLU A 129 9.71 -2.76 0.86
CA GLU A 129 9.32 -2.74 -0.55
C GLU A 129 8.25 -1.68 -0.82
N ALA A 130 7.29 -1.52 0.09
CA ALA A 130 6.28 -0.47 0.00
C ALA A 130 6.90 0.94 0.14
N ALA A 131 7.89 1.12 1.02
CA ALA A 131 8.58 2.38 1.22
C ALA A 131 9.44 2.74 0.00
N TRP A 132 10.24 1.81 -0.51
CA TRP A 132 11.11 2.05 -1.67
C TRP A 132 10.30 2.27 -2.96
N ALA A 133 9.19 1.54 -3.17
CA ALA A 133 8.29 1.80 -4.31
C ALA A 133 7.68 3.20 -4.23
N ALA A 134 7.34 3.68 -3.04
CA ALA A 134 6.81 5.02 -2.83
C ALA A 134 7.88 6.09 -3.04
N HIS A 135 9.11 5.84 -2.59
CA HIS A 135 10.26 6.72 -2.79
C HIS A 135 10.49 7.00 -4.28
N PHE A 136 10.75 5.96 -5.09
CA PHE A 136 11.02 6.14 -6.53
C PHE A 136 9.81 6.71 -7.30
N LEU A 137 8.59 6.52 -6.82
CA LEU A 137 7.41 7.18 -7.38
C LEU A 137 7.37 8.67 -7.00
N ALA A 138 7.71 9.02 -5.76
CA ALA A 138 7.76 10.40 -5.28
C ALA A 138 8.81 11.23 -6.04
N ASP A 139 9.96 10.63 -6.36
CA ASP A 139 11.00 11.25 -7.18
C ASP A 139 10.48 11.76 -8.53
N MET A 140 9.48 11.10 -9.12
CA MET A 140 8.90 11.54 -10.39
C MET A 140 8.14 12.87 -10.31
N PHE A 141 7.96 13.41 -9.11
CA PHE A 141 7.39 14.75 -8.87
C PHE A 141 8.48 15.82 -8.70
N VAL A 142 9.76 15.44 -8.76
CA VAL A 142 10.92 16.32 -8.73
C VAL A 142 11.31 16.72 -10.16
N PRO A 143 11.31 18.03 -10.52
CA PRO A 143 11.68 18.50 -11.87
C PRO A 143 13.02 18.01 -12.39
N TYR A 144 14.00 17.80 -11.50
CA TYR A 144 15.34 17.33 -11.81
C TYR A 144 15.39 15.82 -12.10
N HIS A 145 14.57 15.02 -11.41
CA HIS A 145 14.49 13.57 -11.59
C HIS A 145 13.80 13.13 -12.90
N VAL A 146 13.18 14.08 -13.62
CA VAL A 146 12.54 13.85 -14.93
C VAL A 146 13.37 14.37 -16.11
N ALA A 147 14.68 14.56 -15.88
CA ALA A 147 15.69 14.94 -16.85
C ALA A 147 16.95 14.08 -16.67
N GLY A 148 17.93 14.27 -17.56
CA GLY A 148 19.19 13.53 -17.60
C GLY A 148 19.19 12.37 -18.58
N MET A 149 20.27 11.60 -18.52
CA MET A 149 20.55 10.46 -19.40
C MET A 149 21.44 9.41 -18.71
N PRO A 150 21.47 8.16 -19.21
CA PRO A 150 22.46 7.17 -18.80
C PRO A 150 23.91 7.66 -18.94
N GLU A 151 24.78 7.16 -18.06
CA GLU A 151 26.22 7.47 -18.04
C GLU A 151 26.90 7.22 -19.41
N GLU A 152 26.56 6.12 -20.08
CA GLU A 152 27.09 5.80 -21.42
C GLU A 152 26.77 6.90 -22.45
N ASP A 153 25.54 7.42 -22.47
CA ASP A 153 25.16 8.49 -23.41
C ASP A 153 25.87 9.82 -23.08
N ALA A 154 26.06 10.09 -21.79
CA ALA A 154 26.81 11.25 -21.32
C ALA A 154 28.28 11.16 -21.73
N TRP A 155 28.88 9.97 -21.67
CA TRP A 155 30.26 9.72 -22.08
C TRP A 155 30.44 9.95 -23.57
N GLN A 156 29.52 9.45 -24.40
CA GLN A 156 29.54 9.71 -25.84
C GLN A 156 29.41 11.20 -26.15
N SER A 157 28.55 11.92 -25.42
CA SER A 157 28.39 13.37 -25.58
C SER A 157 29.67 14.13 -25.21
N PHE A 158 30.33 13.74 -24.11
CA PHE A 158 31.59 14.32 -23.65
C PHE A 158 32.72 14.10 -24.65
N MET A 159 32.96 12.85 -25.07
CA MET A 159 34.02 12.51 -26.02
C MET A 159 33.79 13.09 -27.41
N GLY A 160 32.53 13.21 -27.83
CA GLY A 160 32.14 13.80 -29.11
C GLY A 160 32.07 15.33 -29.09
N GLY A 161 32.20 15.99 -27.94
CA GLY A 161 31.96 17.44 -27.79
C GLY A 161 30.57 17.87 -28.24
N THR A 162 29.57 16.97 -28.10
CA THR A 162 28.21 17.20 -28.58
C THR A 162 27.39 17.89 -27.49
N PRO A 163 26.68 19.00 -27.79
CA PRO A 163 25.82 19.65 -26.82
C PRO A 163 24.73 18.72 -26.29
N VAL A 164 24.45 18.81 -24.99
CA VAL A 164 23.34 18.10 -24.36
C VAL A 164 22.09 18.97 -24.49
N GLY A 165 21.17 18.54 -25.37
CA GLY A 165 19.97 19.30 -25.69
C GLY A 165 18.93 19.31 -24.57
N GLU A 166 17.93 20.18 -24.70
CA GLU A 166 16.81 20.29 -23.75
C GLU A 166 16.03 18.96 -23.59
N ARG A 167 16.05 18.10 -24.63
CA ARG A 167 15.41 16.78 -24.57
C ARG A 167 15.99 15.93 -23.44
N GLU A 168 17.30 15.96 -23.28
CA GLU A 168 18.03 15.24 -22.24
C GLU A 168 18.12 16.09 -20.97
N ALA A 169 18.65 17.32 -21.06
CA ALA A 169 18.91 18.15 -19.89
C ALA A 169 17.68 18.78 -19.26
N GLY A 170 16.59 18.97 -20.00
CA GLY A 170 15.52 19.81 -19.49
C GLY A 170 15.71 21.29 -19.73
N PRO A 171 14.67 22.05 -19.35
CA PRO A 171 14.64 23.48 -19.60
C PRO A 171 15.66 24.19 -18.71
N ALA A 172 16.22 25.30 -19.19
CA ALA A 172 17.30 26.03 -18.51
C ALA A 172 16.86 26.59 -17.14
N GLU A 173 15.56 26.64 -16.87
CA GLU A 173 14.97 26.99 -15.58
C GLU A 173 15.38 26.05 -14.45
N LEU A 174 15.80 24.81 -14.77
CA LEU A 174 16.40 23.88 -13.81
C LEU A 174 17.77 24.36 -13.31
N TYR A 175 18.46 25.21 -14.07
CA TYR A 175 19.49 26.06 -13.47
C TYR A 175 18.78 27.08 -12.58
N SER A 176 18.19 28.12 -13.18
CA SER A 176 17.58 29.25 -12.48
C SER A 176 16.32 29.74 -13.17
N MET A 177 15.33 30.12 -12.39
CA MET A 177 14.18 30.89 -12.90
C MET A 177 14.53 32.37 -13.20
N LYS A 178 15.71 32.86 -12.82
CA LYS A 178 16.08 34.29 -12.91
C LYS A 178 17.28 34.59 -13.79
N SER A 179 18.19 33.63 -13.94
CA SER A 179 19.48 33.83 -14.61
C SER A 179 19.76 32.70 -15.61
N PRO A 180 20.30 32.98 -16.80
CA PRO A 180 20.74 31.90 -17.68
C PRO A 180 21.87 31.10 -17.01
N PRO A 181 22.00 29.79 -17.32
CA PRO A 181 23.20 29.04 -16.97
C PRO A 181 24.43 29.64 -17.66
N PRO A 182 25.61 29.62 -17.03
CA PRO A 182 26.87 30.00 -17.67
C PRO A 182 27.36 28.94 -18.67
N ALA A 183 28.23 29.34 -19.61
CA ALA A 183 28.95 28.42 -20.50
C ALA A 183 29.63 27.27 -19.74
N GLY A 184 29.60 26.07 -20.32
CA GLY A 184 30.04 24.81 -19.73
C GLY A 184 29.08 24.19 -18.71
N TRP A 185 28.04 24.92 -18.27
CA TRP A 185 27.10 24.51 -17.22
C TRP A 185 25.62 24.52 -17.68
N GLY A 186 25.39 24.61 -18.98
CA GLY A 186 24.08 24.49 -19.63
C GLY A 186 23.74 25.60 -20.63
N GLU A 187 24.57 26.64 -20.78
CA GLU A 187 24.31 27.72 -21.76
C GLU A 187 24.24 27.15 -23.18
N GLY A 188 23.10 27.32 -23.87
CA GLY A 188 22.92 26.78 -25.21
C GLY A 188 23.05 25.25 -25.32
N GLY A 189 22.93 24.51 -24.21
CA GLY A 189 23.17 23.07 -24.15
C GLY A 189 24.64 22.67 -23.96
N ASP A 190 25.53 23.62 -23.68
CA ASP A 190 26.93 23.34 -23.33
C ASP A 190 27.06 22.90 -21.87
N PHE A 191 27.22 21.60 -21.66
CA PHE A 191 27.47 20.98 -20.34
C PHE A 191 28.90 20.42 -20.22
N SER A 192 29.84 20.94 -21.01
CA SER A 192 31.22 20.40 -21.07
C SER A 192 31.92 20.35 -19.70
N LEU A 193 31.78 21.38 -18.87
CA LEU A 193 32.38 21.41 -17.52
C LEU A 193 31.66 20.49 -16.54
N ALA A 194 30.32 20.37 -16.65
CA ALA A 194 29.55 19.43 -15.83
C ALA A 194 29.92 17.97 -16.15
N LEU A 195 30.07 17.65 -17.43
CA LEU A 195 30.51 16.32 -17.88
C LEU A 195 31.97 16.04 -17.49
N GLU A 196 32.87 17.01 -17.63
CA GLU A 196 34.26 16.88 -17.17
C GLU A 196 34.31 16.58 -15.67
N MET A 197 33.51 17.28 -14.87
CA MET A 197 33.40 17.02 -13.44
C MET A 197 32.87 15.63 -13.13
N LEU A 198 31.77 15.21 -13.78
CA LEU A 198 31.21 13.87 -13.62
C LEU A 198 32.29 12.82 -13.87
N PHE A 199 32.96 12.85 -15.04
CA PHE A 199 33.91 11.80 -15.42
C PHE A 199 35.27 11.89 -14.74
N LYS A 200 35.58 13.03 -14.12
CA LYS A 200 36.72 13.15 -13.21
C LYS A 200 36.45 12.48 -11.87
N GLU A 201 35.24 12.61 -11.34
CA GLU A 201 34.83 12.00 -10.07
C GLU A 201 34.49 10.51 -10.26
N TYR A 202 33.73 10.21 -11.30
CA TYR A 202 33.19 8.90 -11.64
C TYR A 202 33.63 8.54 -13.07
N PRO A 203 34.84 8.00 -13.26
CA PRO A 203 35.25 7.52 -14.57
C PRO A 203 34.30 6.43 -15.09
N PRO A 204 34.24 6.18 -16.41
CA PRO A 204 33.45 5.07 -16.94
C PRO A 204 33.81 3.75 -16.25
N GLU A 205 32.80 2.92 -16.01
CA GLU A 205 32.92 1.68 -15.21
C GLU A 205 33.28 1.93 -13.72
N ASN A 206 32.93 3.09 -13.16
CA ASN A 206 33.14 3.39 -11.74
C ASN A 206 32.55 2.33 -10.81
N GLU A 207 33.29 1.96 -9.76
CA GLU A 207 32.87 1.00 -8.73
C GLU A 207 31.73 1.56 -7.85
N ASP A 208 31.54 2.88 -7.84
CA ASP A 208 30.52 3.59 -7.07
C ASP A 208 29.10 3.43 -7.65
N GLY A 209 28.98 2.85 -8.85
CA GLY A 209 27.69 2.53 -9.46
C GLY A 209 26.89 3.75 -9.93
N VAL A 210 27.56 4.88 -10.20
CA VAL A 210 26.95 6.05 -10.84
C VAL A 210 26.68 5.72 -12.30
N ASP A 211 25.41 5.44 -12.61
CA ASP A 211 24.93 4.99 -13.93
C ASP A 211 24.03 6.01 -14.63
N TRP A 212 23.90 7.22 -14.06
CA TRP A 212 23.05 8.29 -14.57
C TRP A 212 23.74 9.65 -14.47
N PHE A 213 23.67 10.43 -15.55
CA PHE A 213 24.07 11.82 -15.57
C PHE A 213 22.85 12.73 -15.38
N ASP A 214 22.83 13.42 -14.25
CA ASP A 214 22.00 14.61 -14.03
C ASP A 214 22.80 15.89 -14.38
N PRO A 215 22.41 16.62 -15.43
CA PRO A 215 23.12 17.82 -15.88
C PRO A 215 23.14 18.98 -14.87
N TRP A 216 22.25 18.96 -13.87
CA TRP A 216 22.10 20.05 -12.91
C TRP A 216 22.62 19.71 -11.51
N TYR A 217 23.14 18.49 -11.33
CA TYR A 217 23.69 18.04 -10.06
C TYR A 217 25.11 18.58 -9.82
N PHE A 218 25.90 18.69 -10.89
CA PHE A 218 27.32 19.08 -10.81
C PHE A 218 27.58 20.56 -11.10
N ASN A 219 26.54 21.35 -11.38
CA ASN A 219 26.67 22.68 -11.97
C ASN A 219 27.03 23.83 -11.01
N GLY A 220 27.28 23.54 -9.73
CA GLY A 220 27.79 24.50 -8.74
C GLY A 220 27.04 25.84 -8.75
N TRP A 221 25.78 25.84 -8.31
CA TRP A 221 25.00 27.05 -8.09
C TRP A 221 25.73 28.04 -7.17
N GLY A 222 26.24 29.14 -7.74
CA GLY A 222 27.09 30.11 -7.04
C GLY A 222 28.46 30.37 -7.69
N GLY A 223 28.81 29.63 -8.75
CA GLY A 223 30.02 29.85 -9.54
C GLY A 223 31.26 29.10 -9.04
N ALA A 224 32.39 29.32 -9.73
CA ALA A 224 33.65 28.56 -9.71
C ALA A 224 34.36 28.36 -8.34
N THR A 225 33.80 28.84 -7.22
CA THR A 225 34.45 28.85 -5.90
C THR A 225 34.08 27.66 -5.00
N ALA A 226 33.11 26.82 -5.36
CA ALA A 226 32.83 25.56 -4.66
C ALA A 226 32.11 24.53 -5.55
N PRO A 227 32.77 23.99 -6.59
CA PRO A 227 32.24 22.87 -7.35
C PRO A 227 32.15 21.62 -6.47
N GLY A 228 30.96 21.03 -6.36
CA GLY A 228 30.74 19.78 -5.64
C GLY A 228 29.27 19.34 -5.68
N ILE A 229 29.06 18.04 -5.45
CA ILE A 229 27.75 17.37 -5.39
C ILE A 229 26.72 18.13 -4.53
N ALA A 230 27.16 18.81 -3.46
CA ALA A 230 26.30 19.52 -2.51
C ALA A 230 25.98 20.98 -2.86
N THR A 231 26.38 21.48 -4.04
CA THR A 231 26.15 22.87 -4.49
C THR A 231 25.44 22.98 -5.84
N GLY A 232 25.04 21.86 -6.46
CA GLY A 232 24.25 21.89 -7.70
C GLY A 232 22.88 22.57 -7.54
N SER A 233 22.34 23.10 -8.64
CA SER A 233 21.00 23.72 -8.62
C SER A 233 19.92 22.70 -8.26
N HIS A 234 20.12 21.42 -8.59
CA HIS A 234 19.28 20.31 -8.14
C HIS A 234 19.17 20.29 -6.60
N GLY A 235 20.24 19.88 -5.90
CA GLY A 235 20.20 19.71 -4.45
C GLY A 235 19.84 21.01 -3.69
N PHE A 236 20.23 22.16 -4.23
CA PHE A 236 19.87 23.46 -3.65
C PHE A 236 18.38 23.78 -3.78
N TRP A 237 17.77 23.59 -4.94
CA TRP A 237 16.36 23.87 -5.13
C TRP A 237 15.50 22.93 -4.29
N GLU A 238 15.90 21.67 -4.24
CA GLU A 238 15.30 20.64 -3.42
C GLU A 238 15.28 20.97 -1.91
N TYR A 239 16.38 21.51 -1.37
CA TYR A 239 16.41 22.05 0.00
C TYR A 239 15.43 23.22 0.17
N GLN A 240 15.44 24.17 -0.77
CA GLN A 240 14.53 25.32 -0.73
C GLN A 240 13.06 24.91 -0.81
N ALA A 241 12.76 23.89 -1.62
CA ALA A 241 11.42 23.35 -1.79
C ALA A 241 10.86 22.84 -0.46
N TRP A 242 11.65 22.06 0.28
CA TRP A 242 11.27 21.60 1.61
C TRP A 242 11.08 22.76 2.60
N GLU A 243 12.02 23.70 2.66
CA GLU A 243 11.91 24.83 3.59
C GLU A 243 10.68 25.69 3.30
N TRP A 244 10.44 26.03 2.03
CA TRP A 244 9.24 26.77 1.61
C TRP A 244 7.96 26.02 1.97
N PHE A 245 7.92 24.73 1.67
CA PHE A 245 6.78 23.88 2.00
C PHE A 245 6.53 23.85 3.50
N ARG A 246 7.56 23.57 4.31
CA ARG A 246 7.49 23.50 5.77
C ARG A 246 6.95 24.80 6.37
N PHE A 247 7.48 25.96 5.97
CA PHE A 247 7.01 27.25 6.48
C PHE A 247 5.57 27.56 6.07
N ARG A 248 5.20 27.35 4.81
CA ARG A 248 3.82 27.60 4.33
C ARG A 248 2.82 26.63 4.93
N HIS A 249 3.16 25.35 5.00
CA HIS A 249 2.28 24.31 5.50
C HIS A 249 1.99 24.47 6.99
N ILE A 250 2.99 24.86 7.81
CA ILE A 250 2.79 25.24 9.22
C ILE A 250 1.80 26.42 9.31
N ALA A 251 1.91 27.40 8.41
CA ALA A 251 1.05 28.57 8.42
C ALA A 251 -0.38 28.32 7.91
N GLN A 252 -0.56 27.41 6.94
CA GLN A 252 -1.83 27.27 6.20
C GLN A 252 -2.57 25.95 6.42
N LYS A 253 -1.94 24.93 7.03
CA LYS A 253 -2.51 23.57 7.22
C LYS A 253 -3.17 23.01 5.96
N GLY A 254 -2.58 23.24 4.78
CA GLY A 254 -3.15 22.78 3.52
C GLY A 254 -3.25 21.26 3.51
N LEU A 255 -4.44 20.69 3.37
CA LEU A 255 -4.62 19.24 3.31
C LEU A 255 -4.25 18.71 1.91
N PRO A 256 -3.73 17.48 1.81
CA PRO A 256 -3.51 16.86 0.52
C PRO A 256 -4.79 16.74 -0.30
N PRO A 257 -4.68 16.79 -1.65
CA PRO A 257 -5.80 16.57 -2.54
C PRO A 257 -6.52 15.26 -2.22
N GLN A 258 -7.84 15.32 -2.13
CA GLN A 258 -8.67 14.16 -1.82
C GLN A 258 -8.86 13.27 -3.06
N GLY A 259 -8.91 11.96 -2.85
CA GLY A 259 -9.17 10.96 -3.90
C GLY A 259 -7.91 10.48 -4.64
N TYR A 260 -8.11 9.57 -5.60
CA TYR A 260 -7.03 8.89 -6.33
C TYR A 260 -6.50 9.73 -7.47
N ASP A 261 -5.22 9.57 -7.82
CA ASP A 261 -4.60 10.25 -8.95
C ASP A 261 -5.24 9.84 -10.29
N PRO A 262 -5.67 10.79 -11.15
CA PRO A 262 -6.36 10.48 -12.40
C PRO A 262 -5.46 9.85 -13.46
N LEU A 263 -4.13 9.94 -13.32
CA LEU A 263 -3.19 9.30 -14.22
C LEU A 263 -3.21 7.77 -14.03
N TRP A 264 -3.68 7.26 -12.89
CA TRP A 264 -3.82 5.82 -12.68
C TRP A 264 -4.78 5.20 -13.70
N LYS A 265 -4.37 4.07 -14.26
CA LYS A 265 -5.18 3.23 -15.15
C LYS A 265 -5.18 1.81 -14.59
N ASN A 266 -6.26 1.47 -13.88
CA ASN A 266 -6.36 0.17 -13.23
C ASN A 266 -6.40 -0.95 -14.29
N ARG A 267 -5.85 -2.11 -13.94
CA ARG A 267 -5.82 -3.29 -14.82
C ARG A 267 -6.58 -4.46 -14.21
N LYS A 268 -7.18 -5.28 -15.05
CA LYS A 268 -7.87 -6.49 -14.59
C LYS A 268 -6.82 -7.48 -14.05
N SER A 269 -7.05 -8.00 -12.85
CA SER A 269 -6.20 -9.06 -12.30
C SER A 269 -6.40 -10.39 -13.04
N GLU A 270 -5.31 -11.15 -13.14
CA GLU A 270 -5.34 -12.51 -13.69
C GLU A 270 -5.65 -13.51 -12.57
N LEU A 271 -6.41 -14.56 -12.87
CA LEU A 271 -6.55 -15.71 -11.96
C LEU A 271 -5.24 -16.50 -11.96
N GLY A 272 -4.64 -16.79 -10.80
CA GLY A 272 -3.30 -17.37 -10.82
C GLY A 272 -2.51 -17.18 -9.55
N THR A 273 -1.28 -17.69 -9.60
CA THR A 273 -0.26 -17.49 -8.56
C THR A 273 0.37 -16.10 -8.61
N LEU A 274 0.21 -15.35 -9.71
CA LEU A 274 0.78 -14.01 -9.92
C LEU A 274 -0.31 -12.99 -10.29
N PHE A 275 -1.45 -13.03 -9.59
CA PHE A 275 -2.63 -12.21 -9.88
C PHE A 275 -2.38 -10.69 -9.86
N TRP A 276 -1.29 -10.23 -9.25
CA TRP A 276 -0.91 -8.81 -9.16
C TRP A 276 0.00 -8.33 -10.31
N ARG A 277 0.45 -9.20 -11.23
CA ARG A 277 1.41 -8.84 -12.29
C ARG A 277 0.90 -7.70 -13.17
N ALA A 278 -0.38 -7.72 -13.51
CA ALA A 278 -1.01 -6.65 -14.27
C ALA A 278 -0.95 -5.31 -13.52
N GLN A 279 -1.16 -5.31 -12.20
CA GLN A 279 -1.08 -4.12 -11.36
C GLN A 279 0.34 -3.57 -11.23
N ALA A 280 1.35 -4.43 -11.16
CA ALA A 280 2.74 -3.99 -11.19
C ALA A 280 3.08 -3.30 -12.53
N ALA A 281 2.58 -3.82 -13.66
CA ALA A 281 2.74 -3.15 -14.95
C ALA A 281 1.98 -1.82 -15.01
N ALA A 282 0.79 -1.72 -14.40
CA ALA A 282 0.08 -0.45 -14.24
C ALA A 282 0.90 0.55 -13.41
N ALA A 283 1.58 0.10 -12.36
CA ALA A 283 2.44 0.94 -11.54
C ALA A 283 3.61 1.53 -12.35
N ALA A 284 4.26 0.75 -13.22
CA ALA A 284 5.31 1.29 -14.11
C ALA A 284 4.77 2.39 -15.04
N GLU A 285 3.66 2.13 -15.74
CA GLU A 285 3.07 3.09 -16.67
C GLU A 285 2.59 4.35 -15.96
N TYR A 286 2.03 4.18 -14.76
CA TYR A 286 1.62 5.27 -13.90
C TYR A 286 2.81 6.14 -13.48
N THR A 287 3.91 5.55 -13.00
CA THR A 287 5.14 6.28 -12.65
C THR A 287 5.68 7.06 -13.85
N ALA A 288 5.71 6.45 -15.04
CA ALA A 288 6.13 7.14 -16.27
C ALA A 288 5.18 8.29 -16.64
N ALA A 289 3.87 8.13 -16.43
CA ALA A 289 2.89 9.18 -16.67
C ALA A 289 3.05 10.35 -15.69
N CYS A 290 3.32 10.08 -14.41
CA CYS A 290 3.64 11.09 -13.39
C CYS A 290 4.87 11.89 -13.81
N ALA A 291 5.95 11.22 -14.21
CA ALA A 291 7.15 11.88 -14.72
C ALA A 291 6.86 12.75 -15.95
N GLY A 292 6.03 12.25 -16.88
CA GLY A 292 5.55 13.01 -18.03
C GLY A 292 4.80 14.27 -17.64
N GLN A 293 3.92 14.19 -16.64
CA GLN A 293 3.19 15.34 -16.12
C GLN A 293 4.13 16.35 -15.44
N THR A 294 5.04 15.89 -14.59
CA THR A 294 6.06 16.74 -13.96
C THR A 294 6.90 17.45 -15.00
N ARG A 295 7.33 16.73 -16.04
CA ARG A 295 8.11 17.28 -17.14
C ARG A 295 7.39 18.42 -17.89
N GLN A 296 6.08 18.29 -18.07
CA GLN A 296 5.25 19.34 -18.71
C GLN A 296 5.02 20.55 -17.80
N ASN A 297 5.21 20.39 -16.48
CA ASN A 297 4.88 21.40 -15.47
C ASN A 297 6.11 21.88 -14.68
N ILE A 298 7.34 21.66 -15.18
CA ILE A 298 8.59 22.02 -14.48
C ILE A 298 8.53 23.46 -13.96
N HIS A 299 8.22 24.43 -14.81
CA HIS A 299 8.15 25.84 -14.42
C HIS A 299 7.18 26.09 -13.25
N ALA A 300 5.99 25.50 -13.30
CA ALA A 300 4.98 25.68 -12.26
C ALA A 300 5.42 25.06 -10.93
N ILE A 301 6.05 23.88 -10.97
CA ILE A 301 6.55 23.17 -9.77
C ILE A 301 7.75 23.90 -9.17
N LEU A 302 8.69 24.38 -10.00
CA LEU A 302 9.84 25.19 -9.53
C LEU A 302 9.38 26.46 -8.79
N ALA A 303 8.32 27.10 -9.28
CA ALA A 303 7.73 28.29 -8.66
C ALA A 303 6.87 27.99 -7.42
N ASN A 304 6.32 26.78 -7.33
CA ASN A 304 5.45 26.35 -6.22
C ASN A 304 5.64 24.86 -5.88
N PRO A 305 6.68 24.52 -5.10
CA PRO A 305 7.02 23.12 -4.81
C PRO A 305 5.93 22.34 -4.09
N ASP A 306 5.06 23.03 -3.34
CA ASP A 306 3.86 22.46 -2.69
C ASP A 306 3.04 21.59 -3.66
N GLN A 307 2.93 22.01 -4.93
CA GLN A 307 2.20 21.26 -5.95
C GLN A 307 2.82 19.88 -6.19
N GLY A 308 4.14 19.79 -6.30
CA GLY A 308 4.85 18.52 -6.49
C GLY A 308 4.69 17.60 -5.28
N ILE A 309 4.91 18.13 -4.07
CA ILE A 309 4.83 17.36 -2.81
C ILE A 309 3.41 16.81 -2.61
N GLN A 310 2.39 17.64 -2.77
CA GLN A 310 1.00 17.22 -2.56
C GLN A 310 0.51 16.22 -3.62
N ASN A 311 0.99 16.34 -4.86
CA ASN A 311 0.72 15.34 -5.88
C ASN A 311 1.44 14.01 -5.58
N ALA A 312 2.67 14.05 -5.07
CA ALA A 312 3.39 12.86 -4.62
C ALA A 312 2.64 12.12 -3.50
N VAL A 313 2.09 12.83 -2.50
CA VAL A 313 1.23 12.24 -1.46
C VAL A 313 0.07 11.45 -2.07
N ARG A 314 -0.68 12.09 -2.97
CA ARG A 314 -1.82 11.47 -3.65
C ARG A 314 -1.39 10.27 -4.50
N ALA A 315 -0.25 10.36 -5.16
CA ALA A 315 0.27 9.31 -6.01
C ALA A 315 0.71 8.07 -5.22
N VAL A 316 1.41 8.26 -4.10
CA VAL A 316 1.81 7.18 -3.20
C VAL A 316 0.58 6.50 -2.60
N TYR A 317 -0.41 7.27 -2.14
CA TYR A 317 -1.69 6.70 -1.68
C TYR A 317 -2.38 5.86 -2.78
N THR A 318 -2.40 6.36 -4.02
CA THR A 318 -2.96 5.67 -5.18
C THR A 318 -2.26 4.33 -5.43
N LEU A 319 -0.92 4.31 -5.39
CA LEU A 319 -0.11 3.10 -5.53
C LEU A 319 -0.42 2.07 -4.43
N TYR A 320 -0.47 2.52 -3.16
CA TYR A 320 -0.79 1.64 -2.04
C TYR A 320 -2.20 1.07 -2.17
N ARG A 321 -3.17 1.90 -2.56
CA ARG A 321 -4.55 1.48 -2.72
C ARG A 321 -4.72 0.43 -3.84
N ALA A 322 -3.93 0.49 -4.90
CA ALA A 322 -3.89 -0.53 -5.96
C ALA A 322 -3.42 -1.92 -5.47
N SER A 323 -2.69 -1.98 -4.36
CA SER A 323 -2.29 -3.25 -3.73
C SER A 323 -3.39 -3.88 -2.88
N MET A 324 -4.50 -3.16 -2.63
CA MET A 324 -5.60 -3.57 -1.77
C MET A 324 -6.83 -3.93 -2.60
N THR A 325 -7.70 -4.76 -2.03
CA THR A 325 -8.97 -5.17 -2.67
C THR A 325 -10.18 -4.69 -1.87
N SER A 326 -11.14 -4.09 -2.58
CA SER A 326 -12.49 -3.81 -2.10
C SER A 326 -13.42 -5.03 -2.16
N LEU A 327 -12.90 -6.22 -2.48
CA LEU A 327 -13.71 -7.43 -2.51
C LEU A 327 -13.65 -8.18 -1.17
N ARG A 328 -14.76 -8.81 -0.80
CA ARG A 328 -14.84 -9.79 0.29
C ARG A 328 -15.52 -11.05 -0.23
N ALA A 329 -14.96 -12.21 0.06
CA ALA A 329 -15.51 -13.48 -0.37
C ALA A 329 -16.09 -14.27 0.81
N SER A 330 -17.20 -14.93 0.59
CA SER A 330 -17.76 -15.96 1.46
C SER A 330 -18.17 -17.18 0.63
N TRP A 331 -18.44 -18.30 1.29
CA TRP A 331 -18.86 -19.52 0.63
C TRP A 331 -20.01 -20.18 1.38
N ARG A 332 -20.79 -20.98 0.65
CA ARG A 332 -21.75 -21.95 1.21
C ARG A 332 -21.86 -23.16 0.31
N GLU A 333 -22.50 -24.21 0.79
CA GLU A 333 -22.80 -25.39 0.00
C GLU A 333 -24.26 -25.81 0.16
N GLU A 334 -24.84 -26.39 -0.89
CA GLU A 334 -26.21 -26.89 -0.91
C GLU A 334 -26.24 -28.28 -1.56
N ALA A 335 -27.05 -29.20 -1.05
CA ALA A 335 -27.20 -30.53 -1.65
C ALA A 335 -27.91 -30.44 -3.01
N ILE A 336 -27.53 -31.29 -3.96
CA ILE A 336 -28.18 -31.38 -5.28
C ILE A 336 -29.06 -32.63 -5.34
N ALA A 337 -30.25 -32.49 -5.93
CA ALA A 337 -31.14 -33.61 -6.20
C ALA A 337 -30.45 -34.67 -7.08
N GLY A 338 -30.41 -35.93 -6.60
CA GLY A 338 -29.69 -37.02 -7.28
C GLY A 338 -28.28 -37.30 -6.76
N GLY A 339 -27.85 -36.60 -5.70
CA GLY A 339 -26.56 -36.81 -5.04
C GLY A 339 -25.51 -35.77 -5.43
N GLY A 340 -24.58 -35.50 -4.53
CA GLY A 340 -23.60 -34.42 -4.67
C GLY A 340 -24.05 -33.09 -4.04
N TYR A 341 -23.22 -32.06 -4.20
CA TYR A 341 -23.45 -30.73 -3.66
C TYR A 341 -23.01 -29.64 -4.64
N ARG A 342 -23.63 -28.47 -4.52
CA ARG A 342 -23.28 -27.23 -5.20
C ARG A 342 -22.51 -26.37 -4.22
N VAL A 343 -21.34 -25.91 -4.63
CA VAL A 343 -20.57 -24.91 -3.89
C VAL A 343 -20.89 -23.55 -4.46
N PHE A 344 -21.27 -22.61 -3.60
CA PHE A 344 -21.45 -21.20 -3.94
C PHE A 344 -20.30 -20.38 -3.38
N CYS A 345 -19.76 -19.47 -4.19
CA CYS A 345 -18.86 -18.42 -3.75
C CYS A 345 -19.53 -17.07 -3.98
N THR A 346 -19.81 -16.35 -2.90
CA THR A 346 -20.36 -14.99 -2.96
C THR A 346 -19.22 -13.99 -2.85
N VAL A 347 -19.11 -13.08 -3.81
CA VAL A 347 -18.20 -11.93 -3.74
C VAL A 347 -19.01 -10.67 -3.45
N ARG A 348 -18.67 -9.99 -2.36
CA ARG A 348 -19.22 -8.69 -1.97
C ARG A 348 -18.27 -7.58 -2.38
N ASN A 349 -18.80 -6.62 -3.12
CA ASN A 349 -18.10 -5.37 -3.44
C ASN A 349 -18.29 -4.39 -2.27
N THR A 350 -17.22 -4.03 -1.55
CA THR A 350 -17.27 -3.05 -0.47
C THR A 350 -16.98 -1.62 -0.94
N ASN A 351 -16.66 -1.42 -2.22
CA ASN A 351 -16.50 -0.09 -2.79
C ASN A 351 -17.87 0.62 -2.80
N PRO A 352 -17.99 1.82 -2.20
CA PRO A 352 -19.25 2.55 -2.13
C PRO A 352 -19.64 3.27 -3.42
N ARG A 353 -18.71 3.40 -4.39
CA ARG A 353 -18.88 4.29 -5.55
C ARG A 353 -18.82 3.60 -6.89
N GLU A 354 -18.13 2.46 -6.98
CA GLU A 354 -17.85 1.83 -8.26
C GLU A 354 -18.26 0.36 -8.28
N GLU A 355 -18.82 -0.08 -9.42
CA GLU A 355 -19.11 -1.47 -9.69
C GLU A 355 -17.84 -2.28 -9.97
N PHE A 356 -17.88 -3.57 -9.65
CA PHE A 356 -16.82 -4.51 -10.00
C PHE A 356 -17.22 -5.26 -11.28
N ALA A 357 -16.53 -4.94 -12.37
CA ALA A 357 -16.86 -5.41 -13.71
C ALA A 357 -16.00 -6.60 -14.15
N GLY A 358 -16.51 -7.37 -15.12
CA GLY A 358 -15.77 -8.48 -15.73
C GLY A 358 -15.38 -9.58 -14.75
N ALA A 359 -16.23 -9.83 -13.76
CA ALA A 359 -15.99 -10.74 -12.65
C ALA A 359 -15.96 -12.20 -13.12
N GLU A 360 -14.84 -12.86 -12.88
CA GLU A 360 -14.56 -14.25 -13.17
C GLU A 360 -14.14 -14.96 -11.89
N ALA A 361 -14.53 -16.22 -11.74
CA ALA A 361 -14.09 -17.05 -10.65
C ALA A 361 -13.65 -18.43 -11.11
N ARG A 362 -12.65 -19.00 -10.46
CA ARG A 362 -12.29 -20.42 -10.61
C ARG A 362 -12.20 -21.08 -9.24
N LEU A 363 -12.48 -22.39 -9.22
CA LEU A 363 -12.41 -23.20 -8.03
C LEU A 363 -11.29 -24.23 -8.19
N LEU A 364 -10.30 -24.18 -7.30
CA LEU A 364 -9.32 -25.24 -7.12
C LEU A 364 -9.80 -26.16 -6.02
N PHE A 365 -9.66 -27.47 -6.19
CA PHE A 365 -10.02 -28.45 -5.18
C PHE A 365 -9.00 -29.57 -5.10
N ARG A 366 -8.80 -30.13 -3.91
CA ARG A 366 -7.85 -31.21 -3.68
C ARG A 366 -8.55 -32.56 -3.72
N LYS A 367 -8.11 -33.44 -4.62
CA LYS A 367 -8.57 -34.84 -4.71
C LYS A 367 -7.37 -35.76 -4.90
N ASP A 368 -7.33 -36.86 -4.16
CA ASP A 368 -6.23 -37.86 -4.22
C ASP A 368 -4.83 -37.23 -4.05
N GLY A 369 -4.74 -36.26 -3.14
CA GLY A 369 -3.50 -35.53 -2.83
C GLY A 369 -3.12 -34.43 -3.84
N ARG A 370 -3.80 -34.31 -4.98
CA ARG A 370 -3.50 -33.34 -6.06
C ARG A 370 -4.51 -32.21 -6.11
N TRP A 371 -4.03 -31.00 -6.46
CA TRP A 371 -4.90 -29.87 -6.77
C TRP A 371 -5.41 -29.99 -8.21
N LEU A 372 -6.73 -29.94 -8.36
CA LEU A 372 -7.46 -29.92 -9.62
C LEU A 372 -8.16 -28.57 -9.77
N VAL A 373 -8.43 -28.15 -11.00
CA VAL A 373 -9.07 -26.86 -11.32
C VAL A 373 -10.40 -27.13 -12.03
N ARG A 374 -11.49 -26.51 -11.55
CA ARG A 374 -12.79 -26.48 -12.25
C ARG A 374 -12.84 -25.41 -13.32
N GLU A 375 -13.86 -25.46 -14.17
CA GLU A 375 -14.14 -24.41 -15.14
C GLU A 375 -14.23 -23.03 -14.50
N THR A 376 -13.75 -22.02 -15.24
CA THR A 376 -13.92 -20.61 -14.87
C THR A 376 -15.36 -20.19 -15.16
N VAL A 377 -16.02 -19.62 -14.15
CA VAL A 377 -17.39 -19.11 -14.24
C VAL A 377 -17.34 -17.59 -14.29
N THR A 378 -18.22 -16.97 -15.05
CA THR A 378 -18.30 -15.51 -15.21
C THR A 378 -19.64 -15.00 -14.70
N LEU A 379 -19.67 -13.80 -14.12
CA LEU A 379 -20.93 -13.12 -13.84
C LEU A 379 -21.45 -12.42 -15.11
N PRO A 380 -22.75 -12.56 -15.43
CA PRO A 380 -23.34 -11.91 -16.60
C PRO A 380 -23.47 -10.38 -16.44
N ARG A 381 -23.37 -9.88 -15.21
CA ARG A 381 -23.47 -8.45 -14.88
C ARG A 381 -22.37 -8.07 -13.87
N PRO A 382 -21.91 -6.81 -13.88
CA PRO A 382 -21.04 -6.27 -12.84
C PRO A 382 -21.67 -6.41 -11.45
N VAL A 383 -20.83 -6.55 -10.42
CA VAL A 383 -21.26 -6.50 -9.03
C VAL A 383 -21.42 -5.03 -8.62
N PRO A 384 -22.65 -4.57 -8.29
CA PRO A 384 -22.89 -3.16 -8.03
C PRO A 384 -22.13 -2.67 -6.78
N PRO A 385 -21.94 -1.34 -6.62
CA PRO A 385 -21.39 -0.77 -5.40
C PRO A 385 -22.13 -1.29 -4.16
N GLN A 386 -21.39 -1.70 -3.13
CA GLN A 386 -21.94 -2.31 -1.89
C GLN A 386 -22.76 -3.59 -2.07
N GLY A 387 -22.86 -4.13 -3.29
CA GLY A 387 -23.63 -5.31 -3.64
C GLY A 387 -22.83 -6.61 -3.57
N ALA A 388 -23.47 -7.69 -4.03
CA ALA A 388 -22.86 -9.01 -4.10
C ALA A 388 -23.16 -9.71 -5.42
N GLY A 389 -22.22 -10.53 -5.89
CA GLY A 389 -22.37 -11.46 -7.00
C GLY A 389 -22.03 -12.87 -6.55
N GLU A 390 -22.56 -13.87 -7.24
CA GLU A 390 -22.45 -15.26 -6.80
C GLU A 390 -22.07 -16.20 -7.95
N PHE A 391 -21.05 -17.01 -7.70
CA PHE A 391 -20.56 -18.07 -8.56
C PHE A 391 -20.93 -19.42 -7.97
N PHE A 392 -21.09 -20.44 -8.80
CA PHE A 392 -21.32 -21.80 -8.31
C PHE A 392 -20.64 -22.88 -9.14
N TRP A 393 -20.34 -24.00 -8.49
CA TRP A 393 -19.82 -25.22 -9.12
C TRP A 393 -20.51 -26.45 -8.56
N ASP A 394 -20.84 -27.40 -9.44
CA ASP A 394 -21.51 -28.65 -9.06
C ASP A 394 -20.50 -29.79 -8.88
N PHE A 395 -20.60 -30.48 -7.75
CA PHE A 395 -19.87 -31.70 -7.45
C PHE A 395 -20.86 -32.85 -7.36
N ARG A 396 -20.73 -33.83 -8.26
CA ARG A 396 -21.54 -35.06 -8.24
C ARG A 396 -21.04 -36.11 -7.25
N THR A 397 -19.95 -35.83 -6.55
CA THR A 397 -19.34 -36.70 -5.56
C THR A 397 -19.81 -36.33 -4.17
N GLY A 398 -19.99 -37.31 -3.29
CA GLY A 398 -20.19 -37.08 -1.86
C GLY A 398 -18.90 -36.71 -1.11
N ASP A 399 -17.74 -36.72 -1.78
CA ASP A 399 -16.45 -36.46 -1.16
C ASP A 399 -16.39 -35.06 -0.52
N SER A 400 -15.87 -34.98 0.70
CA SER A 400 -15.39 -33.73 1.30
C SER A 400 -14.09 -33.30 0.60
N LEU A 401 -14.03 -32.05 0.16
CA LEU A 401 -12.93 -31.51 -0.63
C LEU A 401 -12.35 -30.26 0.02
N GLN A 402 -11.02 -30.18 0.07
CA GLN A 402 -10.33 -28.92 0.35
C GLN A 402 -10.36 -28.06 -0.91
N CYS A 403 -10.81 -26.81 -0.78
CA CYS A 403 -11.10 -25.93 -1.89
C CYS A 403 -10.43 -24.56 -1.72
N ILE A 404 -10.13 -23.92 -2.85
CA ILE A 404 -9.74 -22.51 -2.95
C ILE A 404 -10.59 -21.90 -4.06
N ALA A 405 -11.47 -20.96 -3.72
CA ALA A 405 -12.15 -20.13 -4.71
C ALA A 405 -11.33 -18.85 -4.93
N GLU A 406 -11.08 -18.52 -6.19
CA GLU A 406 -10.37 -17.31 -6.61
C GLU A 406 -11.30 -16.50 -7.50
N VAL A 407 -11.42 -15.20 -7.21
CA VAL A 407 -12.28 -14.27 -7.95
C VAL A 407 -11.42 -13.11 -8.45
N ALA A 408 -11.52 -12.77 -9.73
CA ALA A 408 -10.80 -11.67 -10.36
C ALA A 408 -11.71 -10.83 -11.26
N GLY A 409 -11.37 -9.56 -11.43
CA GLY A 409 -12.11 -8.62 -12.26
C GLY A 409 -11.45 -7.24 -12.19
N ILE A 410 -12.23 -6.18 -12.38
CA ILE A 410 -11.70 -4.82 -12.44
C ILE A 410 -12.66 -3.78 -11.85
N PHE A 411 -12.08 -2.83 -11.11
CA PHE A 411 -12.63 -1.49 -10.91
C PHE A 411 -11.95 -0.56 -11.92
N ARG A 412 -12.69 0.12 -12.79
CA ARG A 412 -12.12 0.91 -13.90
C ARG A 412 -11.43 2.19 -13.43
N GLN A 413 -11.96 2.85 -12.40
CA GLN A 413 -11.51 4.15 -11.93
C GLN A 413 -10.80 4.08 -10.58
N THR A 414 -11.21 3.16 -9.71
CA THR A 414 -10.58 2.94 -8.41
C THR A 414 -9.29 2.13 -8.59
N PRO A 415 -8.14 2.59 -8.07
CA PRO A 415 -6.96 1.75 -7.93
C PRO A 415 -7.32 0.58 -7.01
N ASP A 416 -7.37 -0.63 -7.55
CA ASP A 416 -7.80 -1.78 -6.77
C ASP A 416 -7.24 -3.03 -7.39
N LEU A 417 -6.74 -3.92 -6.54
CA LEU A 417 -6.19 -5.20 -6.95
C LEU A 417 -7.22 -6.01 -7.74
N GLY A 418 -8.52 -5.88 -7.48
CA GLY A 418 -9.57 -6.54 -8.25
C GLY A 418 -9.53 -8.06 -8.11
N TYR A 419 -8.93 -8.57 -7.03
CA TYR A 419 -8.73 -9.98 -6.76
C TYR A 419 -9.06 -10.32 -5.30
N VAL A 420 -9.63 -11.50 -5.06
CA VAL A 420 -9.79 -12.09 -3.73
C VAL A 420 -9.77 -13.61 -3.83
N ASN A 421 -9.24 -14.29 -2.82
CA ASN A 421 -9.36 -15.74 -2.69
C ASN A 421 -9.89 -16.16 -1.32
N LEU A 422 -10.40 -17.38 -1.26
CA LEU A 422 -10.98 -17.98 -0.07
C LEU A 422 -10.69 -19.47 -0.05
N SER A 423 -10.04 -19.95 1.03
CA SER A 423 -9.81 -21.37 1.27
C SER A 423 -10.87 -21.93 2.21
N PHE A 424 -11.43 -23.10 1.89
CA PHE A 424 -12.48 -23.76 2.66
C PHE A 424 -12.49 -25.28 2.45
N THR A 425 -13.28 -26.00 3.25
CA THR A 425 -13.47 -27.45 3.10
C THR A 425 -14.96 -27.75 2.98
N THR A 426 -15.38 -28.48 1.96
CA THR A 426 -16.78 -28.86 1.76
C THR A 426 -17.18 -29.98 2.70
N GLY A 427 -18.45 -30.05 3.08
CA GLY A 427 -18.99 -31.07 3.99
C GLY A 427 -19.05 -32.46 3.36
N GLY A 428 -19.21 -32.53 2.04
CA GLY A 428 -19.54 -33.77 1.34
C GLY A 428 -21.04 -34.09 1.35
N VAL A 429 -21.44 -35.15 0.65
CA VAL A 429 -22.75 -35.79 0.80
C VAL A 429 -22.56 -37.06 1.60
N THR A 430 -22.71 -36.96 2.90
CA THR A 430 -22.98 -38.12 3.74
C THR A 430 -24.49 -38.23 3.93
N GLN A 431 -25.05 -39.44 3.79
CA GLN A 431 -26.42 -39.76 4.28
C GLN A 431 -26.60 -39.39 5.77
N GLU A 432 -25.48 -39.14 6.46
CA GLU A 432 -25.35 -38.82 7.87
C GLU A 432 -25.82 -37.40 8.22
N ARG A 433 -25.86 -36.45 7.26
CA ARG A 433 -26.35 -35.07 7.51
C ARG A 433 -27.84 -34.99 7.82
N GLU A 434 -28.63 -35.99 7.39
CA GLU A 434 -30.03 -36.10 7.81
C GLU A 434 -30.18 -36.46 9.30
N GLN A 435 -29.13 -36.97 9.96
CA GLN A 435 -29.16 -37.40 11.36
C GLN A 435 -28.30 -36.52 12.30
N GLU A 436 -27.64 -35.49 11.77
CA GLU A 436 -26.90 -34.52 12.60
C GLU A 436 -27.83 -33.76 13.55
N ARG A 437 -27.44 -33.71 14.82
CA ARG A 437 -28.10 -32.89 15.83
C ARG A 437 -27.60 -31.45 15.68
N THR A 438 -28.45 -30.58 15.14
CA THR A 438 -28.13 -29.17 14.95
C THR A 438 -28.64 -28.34 16.12
N PHE A 439 -27.81 -27.47 16.66
CA PHE A 439 -28.13 -26.56 17.74
C PHE A 439 -28.02 -25.12 17.25
N ALA A 440 -29.07 -24.34 17.45
CA ALA A 440 -29.07 -22.90 17.20
C ALA A 440 -29.11 -22.14 18.53
N GLY A 441 -28.34 -21.08 18.62
CA GLY A 441 -28.10 -20.41 19.87
C GLY A 441 -27.62 -18.98 19.74
N ARG A 442 -27.19 -18.44 20.87
CA ARG A 442 -26.61 -17.11 20.98
C ARG A 442 -25.38 -17.18 21.87
N MET A 443 -24.42 -16.30 21.59
CA MET A 443 -23.33 -16.03 22.54
C MET A 443 -23.85 -15.09 23.64
N ASN A 444 -23.50 -15.34 24.88
CA ASN A 444 -23.81 -14.44 25.98
C ASN A 444 -22.78 -13.31 26.03
N PHE A 445 -23.07 -12.26 25.27
CA PHE A 445 -22.24 -11.06 25.20
C PHE A 445 -23.08 -9.84 25.58
N SER A 446 -22.76 -9.23 26.73
CA SER A 446 -23.47 -8.04 27.22
C SER A 446 -23.09 -6.82 26.40
N MET A 447 -24.01 -6.36 25.57
CA MET A 447 -23.89 -5.13 24.80
C MET A 447 -24.63 -3.95 25.45
N ALA A 448 -24.71 -3.92 26.79
CA ALA A 448 -25.43 -2.87 27.52
C ALA A 448 -24.95 -1.44 27.17
N ASN A 449 -23.69 -1.30 26.75
CA ASN A 449 -23.10 -0.03 26.31
C ASN A 449 -23.33 0.28 24.81
N TYR A 450 -24.08 -0.54 24.05
CA TYR A 450 -24.30 -0.40 22.60
C TYR A 450 -25.80 -0.32 22.23
N PRO A 451 -26.58 0.64 22.77
CA PRO A 451 -28.04 0.61 22.75
C PRO A 451 -28.70 0.76 21.36
N GLU A 452 -28.06 1.45 20.39
CA GLU A 452 -28.69 1.85 19.13
C GLU A 452 -28.02 1.26 17.88
N GLY A 453 -28.50 0.11 17.40
CA GLY A 453 -28.00 -0.51 16.18
C GLY A 453 -28.51 -1.94 15.94
N THR A 454 -28.24 -2.49 14.76
CA THR A 454 -28.56 -3.89 14.43
C THR A 454 -27.58 -4.82 15.12
N ARG A 455 -28.11 -5.80 15.86
CA ARG A 455 -27.33 -6.78 16.62
C ARG A 455 -27.53 -8.17 16.03
N ILE A 456 -26.44 -8.82 15.66
CA ILE A 456 -26.39 -10.24 15.30
C ILE A 456 -25.60 -10.95 16.38
N ASN A 457 -26.17 -12.02 16.91
CA ASN A 457 -25.55 -12.80 17.96
C ASN A 457 -26.05 -14.23 17.83
N GLU A 458 -25.32 -14.99 17.02
CA GLU A 458 -25.76 -16.28 16.51
C GLU A 458 -24.69 -17.32 16.78
N LEU A 459 -25.16 -18.51 17.15
CA LEU A 459 -24.39 -19.72 17.24
C LEU A 459 -25.14 -20.78 16.44
N SER A 460 -24.43 -21.51 15.59
CA SER A 460 -24.88 -22.76 14.99
C SER A 460 -23.83 -23.82 15.26
N LEU A 461 -24.24 -24.96 15.82
CA LEU A 461 -23.40 -26.13 16.03
C LEU A 461 -24.12 -27.34 15.43
N SER A 462 -23.38 -28.24 14.79
CA SER A 462 -23.89 -29.52 14.29
C SER A 462 -22.99 -30.63 14.81
N ILE A 463 -23.60 -31.64 15.42
CA ILE A 463 -22.92 -32.81 15.99
C ILE A 463 -23.26 -34.02 15.13
N SER A 464 -22.23 -34.66 14.59
CA SER A 464 -22.36 -35.95 13.91
C SER A 464 -22.57 -37.07 14.92
N PRO A 465 -23.63 -37.91 14.76
CA PRO A 465 -23.92 -38.99 15.70
C PRO A 465 -23.00 -40.21 15.55
N PHE A 466 -22.15 -40.25 14.51
CA PHE A 466 -21.36 -41.44 14.16
C PHE A 466 -19.90 -41.36 14.62
N ASP A 467 -19.25 -40.23 14.35
CA ASP A 467 -17.84 -39.99 14.67
C ASP A 467 -17.66 -38.94 15.79
N GLY A 468 -18.77 -38.37 16.26
CA GLY A 468 -18.76 -37.32 17.26
C GLY A 468 -18.19 -35.99 16.75
N ASN A 469 -17.93 -35.83 15.45
CA ASN A 469 -17.38 -34.58 14.92
C ASN A 469 -18.37 -33.43 15.13
N VAL A 470 -17.85 -32.28 15.53
CA VAL A 470 -18.63 -31.07 15.78
C VAL A 470 -18.15 -29.96 14.86
N ARG A 471 -19.09 -29.33 14.15
CA ARG A 471 -18.83 -28.18 13.30
C ARG A 471 -19.79 -27.05 13.64
N GLY A 472 -19.39 -25.81 13.43
CA GLY A 472 -20.29 -24.70 13.69
C GLY A 472 -19.79 -23.33 13.28
N ILE A 473 -20.67 -22.34 13.45
CA ILE A 473 -20.40 -20.94 13.22
C ILE A 473 -20.83 -20.16 14.45
N ALA A 474 -19.99 -19.24 14.91
CA ALA A 474 -20.33 -18.26 15.94
C ALA A 474 -20.13 -16.85 15.39
N SER A 475 -21.21 -16.07 15.38
CA SER A 475 -21.26 -14.75 14.77
C SER A 475 -21.76 -13.68 15.74
N LEU A 476 -20.95 -12.65 15.94
CA LEU A 476 -21.30 -11.44 16.69
C LEU A 476 -21.15 -10.25 15.75
N ARG A 477 -22.22 -9.52 15.45
CA ARG A 477 -22.13 -8.28 14.65
C ARG A 477 -22.94 -7.17 15.28
N TYR A 478 -22.39 -5.97 15.28
CA TYR A 478 -23.08 -4.74 15.64
C TYR A 478 -22.87 -3.69 14.56
N ILE A 479 -23.98 -3.16 14.05
CA ILE A 479 -23.99 -2.09 13.05
C ILE A 479 -24.68 -0.88 13.67
N PRO A 480 -23.98 0.25 13.88
CA PRO A 480 -24.57 1.46 14.46
C PRO A 480 -25.62 2.07 13.52
N ALA A 481 -26.68 2.66 14.10
CA ALA A 481 -27.77 3.25 13.32
C ALA A 481 -27.43 4.62 12.69
N LEU A 482 -26.44 5.35 13.24
CA LEU A 482 -26.06 6.70 12.79
C LEU A 482 -24.55 6.79 12.45
N PRO A 483 -24.17 7.43 11.31
CA PRO A 483 -22.78 7.72 11.00
C PRO A 483 -22.26 8.81 11.94
N GLY A 484 -21.29 8.48 12.80
CA GLY A 484 -20.70 9.39 13.78
C GLY A 484 -20.66 8.85 15.22
N GLY A 485 -21.30 7.70 15.47
CA GLY A 485 -21.22 6.97 16.74
C GLY A 485 -20.09 5.93 16.78
N MET A 486 -20.23 4.94 17.68
CA MET A 486 -19.28 3.82 17.81
C MET A 486 -19.04 3.06 16.50
N LYS A 487 -17.82 2.55 16.30
CA LYS A 487 -17.45 1.80 15.09
C LYS A 487 -18.25 0.50 14.97
N PRO A 488 -18.56 0.03 13.74
CA PRO A 488 -19.09 -1.30 13.52
C PRO A 488 -18.18 -2.36 14.13
N LEU A 489 -18.80 -3.42 14.62
CA LEU A 489 -18.20 -4.55 15.29
C LEU A 489 -18.65 -5.83 14.58
N GLY A 490 -17.76 -6.78 14.40
CA GLY A 490 -17.97 -8.06 13.75
C GLY A 490 -17.03 -9.12 14.31
N MET A 491 -17.51 -10.33 14.48
CA MET A 491 -16.71 -11.50 14.73
C MET A 491 -17.46 -12.67 14.11
N GLU A 492 -16.75 -13.45 13.31
CA GLU A 492 -17.28 -14.64 12.67
C GLU A 492 -16.24 -15.73 12.82
N LEU A 493 -16.59 -16.78 13.57
CA LEU A 493 -15.71 -17.89 13.91
C LEU A 493 -16.30 -19.19 13.35
N PHE A 494 -15.46 -19.94 12.66
CA PHE A 494 -15.71 -21.34 12.33
C PHE A 494 -15.23 -22.21 13.48
N LEU A 495 -16.11 -23.07 13.98
CA LEU A 495 -15.89 -23.99 15.09
C LEU A 495 -15.68 -25.39 14.51
N GLU A 496 -14.59 -26.04 14.90
CA GLU A 496 -14.29 -27.44 14.55
C GLU A 496 -13.88 -28.18 15.81
N GLY A 497 -14.45 -29.36 16.07
CA GLY A 497 -14.20 -30.10 17.30
C GLY A 497 -14.75 -31.52 17.27
N SER A 498 -14.80 -32.12 18.45
CA SER A 498 -15.32 -33.47 18.68
C SER A 498 -16.19 -33.52 19.93
N SER A 499 -17.03 -34.56 19.99
CA SER A 499 -17.97 -34.88 21.06
C SER A 499 -17.60 -36.21 21.71
N ASP A 500 -17.62 -36.28 23.03
CA ASP A 500 -17.55 -37.52 23.81
C ASP A 500 -18.93 -37.95 24.33
N SER A 501 -20.00 -37.54 23.64
CA SER A 501 -21.43 -37.68 23.99
C SER A 501 -21.96 -36.67 25.01
N THR A 502 -21.15 -36.18 25.95
CA THR A 502 -21.60 -35.22 26.98
C THR A 502 -20.81 -33.91 27.00
N ARG A 503 -19.62 -33.91 26.42
CA ARG A 503 -18.75 -32.75 26.26
C ARG A 503 -18.38 -32.60 24.80
N LEU A 504 -18.32 -31.34 24.39
CA LEU A 504 -17.86 -30.90 23.08
C LEU A 504 -16.62 -30.06 23.30
N SER A 505 -15.62 -30.21 22.45
CA SER A 505 -14.46 -29.31 22.49
C SER A 505 -13.77 -29.25 21.15
N GLY A 506 -13.06 -28.16 20.90
CA GLY A 506 -12.41 -27.99 19.62
C GLY A 506 -11.61 -26.70 19.50
N THR A 507 -11.25 -26.40 18.25
CA THR A 507 -10.59 -25.16 17.86
C THR A 507 -11.55 -24.28 17.09
N CYS A 508 -11.26 -22.98 17.06
CA CYS A 508 -11.99 -22.03 16.26
C CYS A 508 -11.04 -21.13 15.49
N ARG A 509 -11.46 -20.71 14.30
CA ARG A 509 -10.73 -19.77 13.44
C ARG A 509 -11.70 -18.88 12.70
N GLY A 510 -11.33 -17.65 12.43
CA GLY A 510 -12.18 -16.77 11.65
C GLY A 510 -11.71 -15.33 11.63
N THR A 511 -12.64 -14.41 11.47
CA THR A 511 -12.36 -12.98 11.34
C THR A 511 -12.95 -12.22 12.51
N GLN A 512 -12.26 -11.16 12.93
CA GLN A 512 -12.76 -10.21 13.91
C GLN A 512 -12.52 -8.78 13.44
N GLU A 513 -13.53 -7.95 13.66
CA GLU A 513 -13.58 -6.51 13.44
C GLU A 513 -14.10 -5.87 14.75
N ASN A 514 -13.26 -5.13 15.49
CA ASN A 514 -13.67 -4.26 16.61
C ASN A 514 -14.43 -4.86 17.82
N VAL A 515 -14.29 -6.15 18.16
CA VAL A 515 -14.78 -6.70 19.46
C VAL A 515 -13.99 -6.08 20.60
N PHE A 516 -14.26 -4.87 21.11
CA PHE A 516 -13.45 -4.18 22.15
C PHE A 516 -12.00 -3.82 21.78
N TRP A 517 -11.55 -4.12 20.55
CA TRP A 517 -10.14 -4.07 20.16
C TRP A 517 -9.97 -3.22 18.90
N THR A 518 -9.10 -2.21 18.92
CA THR A 518 -8.78 -1.41 17.73
C THR A 518 -7.97 -2.26 16.74
N GLY A 519 -8.63 -2.79 15.71
CA GLY A 519 -7.98 -3.47 14.57
C GLY A 519 -8.73 -4.70 14.06
N GLY A 520 -8.76 -4.88 12.74
CA GLY A 520 -9.20 -6.11 12.09
C GLY A 520 -8.10 -7.18 12.13
N GLY A 521 -8.47 -8.46 12.21
CA GLY A 521 -7.48 -9.55 12.17
C GLY A 521 -8.10 -10.94 12.14
N SER A 522 -7.23 -11.96 11.99
CA SER A 522 -7.60 -13.35 12.19
C SER A 522 -7.84 -13.62 13.68
N ALA A 523 -8.99 -14.21 14.01
CA ALA A 523 -9.29 -14.72 15.33
C ALA A 523 -9.05 -16.23 15.34
N ALA A 524 -8.35 -16.73 16.35
CA ALA A 524 -8.18 -18.17 16.57
C ALA A 524 -8.24 -18.47 18.06
N GLY A 525 -8.69 -19.67 18.40
CA GLY A 525 -8.84 -20.06 19.79
C GLY A 525 -9.33 -21.47 19.97
N ARG A 526 -9.78 -21.77 21.19
CA ARG A 526 -10.38 -23.05 21.56
C ARG A 526 -11.80 -22.83 22.04
N TRP A 527 -12.61 -23.87 21.99
CA TRP A 527 -13.95 -23.79 22.56
C TRP A 527 -14.27 -25.11 23.25
N SER A 528 -15.17 -25.05 24.23
CA SER A 528 -15.69 -26.22 24.91
C SER A 528 -17.15 -26.00 25.32
N ALA A 529 -17.91 -27.07 25.37
CA ALA A 529 -19.30 -27.06 25.80
C ALA A 529 -19.71 -28.37 26.47
N SER A 530 -20.76 -28.32 27.27
CA SER A 530 -21.50 -29.49 27.76
C SER A 530 -22.79 -29.64 26.97
N LEU A 531 -23.09 -30.87 26.58
CA LEU A 531 -24.35 -31.29 25.98
C LEU A 531 -25.24 -31.93 27.06
N SER A 532 -26.45 -31.41 27.25
CA SER A 532 -27.43 -31.91 28.21
C SER A 532 -28.81 -31.97 27.56
N GLY A 533 -29.20 -33.16 27.10
CA GLY A 533 -30.43 -33.32 26.33
C GLY A 533 -30.38 -32.48 25.05
N GLU A 534 -31.41 -31.66 24.82
CA GLU A 534 -31.56 -30.75 23.68
C GLU A 534 -30.79 -29.42 23.84
N GLN A 535 -29.92 -29.29 24.84
CA GLN A 535 -29.21 -28.04 25.13
C GLN A 535 -27.70 -28.19 25.07
N VAL A 536 -27.05 -27.19 24.47
CA VAL A 536 -25.60 -27.02 24.48
C VAL A 536 -25.24 -25.71 25.20
N LYS A 537 -24.31 -25.80 26.15
CA LYS A 537 -23.81 -24.63 26.89
C LYS A 537 -22.29 -24.69 26.95
N GLY A 538 -21.62 -23.60 26.59
CA GLY A 538 -20.17 -23.60 26.48
C GLY A 538 -19.54 -22.22 26.51
N SER A 539 -18.26 -22.18 26.16
CA SER A 539 -17.50 -20.95 25.97
C SER A 539 -16.47 -21.09 24.86
N ILE A 540 -16.27 -20.00 24.12
CA ILE A 540 -15.18 -19.83 23.17
C ILE A 540 -14.09 -19.00 23.85
N VAL A 541 -12.86 -19.51 23.83
CA VAL A 541 -11.68 -18.90 24.41
C VAL A 541 -10.74 -18.44 23.30
N LEU A 542 -10.53 -17.13 23.19
CA LEU A 542 -9.63 -16.50 22.21
C LEU A 542 -8.37 -15.99 22.91
N GLU A 543 -7.21 -16.19 22.28
CA GLU A 543 -5.91 -15.72 22.77
C GLU A 543 -5.36 -14.64 21.84
N ARG A 544 -5.01 -13.47 22.38
CA ARG A 544 -4.40 -12.38 21.62
C ARG A 544 -3.57 -11.47 22.52
N ASP A 545 -2.37 -11.11 22.08
CA ASP A 545 -1.45 -10.19 22.79
C ASP A 545 -1.19 -10.60 24.25
N GLY A 546 -1.10 -11.91 24.51
CA GLY A 546 -0.89 -12.47 25.86
C GLY A 546 -2.10 -12.41 26.79
N LYS A 547 -3.29 -12.05 26.28
CA LYS A 547 -4.55 -12.01 27.04
C LYS A 547 -5.54 -13.06 26.52
N THR A 548 -6.35 -13.57 27.45
CA THR A 548 -7.36 -14.60 27.19
C THR A 548 -8.76 -14.02 27.34
N TYR A 549 -9.62 -14.23 26.35
CA TYR A 549 -11.00 -13.76 26.32
C TYR A 549 -11.96 -14.95 26.24
N SER A 550 -12.95 -15.00 27.13
CA SER A 550 -13.95 -16.07 27.15
C SER A 550 -15.34 -15.53 26.79
N LEU A 551 -15.95 -16.14 25.78
CA LEU A 551 -17.27 -15.81 25.25
C LEU A 551 -18.21 -16.98 25.54
N PRO A 552 -19.03 -16.90 26.60
CA PRO A 552 -20.00 -17.94 26.90
C PRO A 552 -21.05 -18.01 25.79
N PHE A 553 -21.61 -19.19 25.55
CA PHE A 553 -22.69 -19.38 24.59
C PHE A 553 -23.69 -20.42 25.08
N PHE A 554 -24.87 -20.37 24.49
CA PHE A 554 -25.97 -21.29 24.73
C PHE A 554 -26.74 -21.54 23.45
N GLY A 555 -27.10 -22.79 23.17
CA GLY A 555 -27.94 -23.17 22.04
C GLY A 555 -28.91 -24.29 22.40
N ASN A 556 -30.04 -24.32 21.69
CA ASN A 556 -31.02 -25.39 21.75
C ASN A 556 -30.99 -26.17 20.44
N GLU A 557 -31.29 -27.46 20.52
CA GLU A 557 -31.46 -28.31 19.36
C GLU A 557 -32.62 -27.78 18.49
N LEU A 558 -32.37 -27.71 17.19
CA LEU A 558 -33.41 -27.39 16.22
C LEU A 558 -34.23 -28.65 16.01
N VAL A 559 -35.46 -28.64 16.54
CA VAL A 559 -36.47 -29.65 16.19
C VAL A 559 -36.73 -29.49 14.69
N ARG A 560 -36.45 -30.54 13.92
CA ARG A 560 -36.73 -30.58 12.48
C ARG A 560 -38.20 -30.77 12.19
#